data_AF-A0A1G7WZV9-F1
#
_entry.id   AF-A0A1G7WZV9-F1
#
_cell.length_a   1.000
_cell.length_b   1.000
_cell.length_c   1.000
_cell.angle_alpha   90.00
_cell.angle_beta   90.00
_cell.angle_gamma   90.00
#
_symmetry.space_group_name_H-M   'P 1'
#
loop_
_entity.id
_entity.type
_entity.pdbx_description
1 polymer ?
#
loop_
_entity_poly.entity_id
_entity_poly.type
_entity_poly.pdbx_seq_one_letter_code
_entity_poly.pdbx_strand_id
1 'polypeptide(L)'
;MSSGRSQEQAVMATARLVGPQSTDVQIIHPGTDDAAVSVRIGKVLLYIHEERTAEHFHKVWEQAQDAADMLPGSGDFRMVRALRGMPEPAIAANAIGLPACAVTAGKTKGDPPRPFLRVQLGRVAFEVRDQFAFNTCAHSFAYARKQAAKAFVEPGRQLIVHGAFEVAGDAFFPDSDVEQFHRPGGVRMPPPTQRIETNGASRVPGAPVR
;
A
#
# COMPACT_ATOMS: atom_id res chain seq x y z
N MET A 1 -16.00 -44.86 17.78
CA MET A 1 -15.46 -44.45 16.45
C MET A 1 -14.62 -43.20 16.66
N SER A 2 -13.31 -43.29 16.44
CA SER A 2 -12.41 -42.12 16.60
C SER A 2 -12.23 -41.45 15.25
N SER A 3 -12.80 -40.25 15.08
CA SER A 3 -12.53 -39.44 13.89
C SER A 3 -11.18 -38.75 14.09
N GLY A 4 -10.15 -39.33 13.50
CA GLY A 4 -8.83 -38.72 13.45
C GLY A 4 -8.91 -37.42 12.64
N ARG A 5 -9.00 -36.28 13.34
CA ARG A 5 -8.74 -34.99 12.71
C ARG A 5 -7.32 -35.05 12.16
N SER A 6 -7.21 -35.08 10.84
CA SER A 6 -5.99 -34.65 10.17
C SER A 6 -5.65 -33.27 10.73
N GLN A 7 -4.54 -33.15 11.44
CA GLN A 7 -3.89 -31.86 11.60
C GLN A 7 -3.42 -31.47 10.21
N GLU A 8 -4.26 -30.76 9.46
CA GLU A 8 -3.77 -29.93 8.36
C GLU A 8 -2.67 -29.07 8.95
N GLN A 9 -1.44 -29.30 8.49
CA GLN A 9 -0.28 -28.55 8.91
C GLN A 9 -0.45 -27.14 8.36
N ALA A 10 -1.03 -26.26 9.17
CA ALA A 10 -1.26 -24.87 8.81
C ALA A 10 0.09 -24.18 8.60
N VAL A 11 0.52 -24.07 7.34
CA VAL A 11 1.75 -23.39 6.97
C VAL A 11 1.60 -21.91 7.33
N MET A 12 2.22 -21.53 8.44
CA MET A 12 2.17 -20.18 9.00
C MET A 12 3.38 -19.38 8.51
N ALA A 13 3.15 -18.46 7.58
CA ALA A 13 4.16 -17.53 7.13
C ALA A 13 4.44 -16.49 8.23
N THR A 14 5.68 -16.40 8.71
CA THR A 14 6.04 -15.49 9.82
C THR A 14 6.92 -14.35 9.31
N ALA A 15 6.45 -13.10 9.45
CA ALA A 15 7.23 -11.90 9.21
C ALA A 15 7.77 -11.35 10.54
N ARG A 16 9.07 -11.06 10.63
CA ARG A 16 9.67 -10.47 11.83
C ARG A 16 9.82 -8.96 11.63
N LEU A 17 9.34 -8.17 12.59
CA LEU A 17 9.29 -6.71 12.46
C LEU A 17 10.07 -6.02 13.59
N VAL A 18 10.95 -5.09 13.21
CA VAL A 18 11.74 -4.20 14.07
C VAL A 18 11.68 -2.81 13.47
N GLY A 19 11.44 -1.79 14.31
CA GLY A 19 11.35 -0.39 13.92
C GLY A 19 10.13 -0.04 13.07
N PRO A 20 10.04 1.21 12.60
CA PRO A 20 9.01 1.63 11.66
C PRO A 20 9.01 0.77 10.40
N GLN A 21 7.83 0.37 9.94
CA GLN A 21 7.66 -0.41 8.71
C GLN A 21 7.27 0.49 7.54
N SER A 22 7.70 0.14 6.33
CA SER A 22 7.09 0.70 5.11
C SER A 22 5.71 0.08 4.95
N THR A 23 4.67 0.92 4.95
CA THR A 23 3.27 0.46 4.87
C THR A 23 2.52 1.19 3.78
N ASP A 24 1.56 0.48 3.18
CA ASP A 24 0.67 1.00 2.15
C ASP A 24 -0.69 0.31 2.28
N VAL A 25 -1.78 1.06 2.13
CA VAL A 25 -3.14 0.58 2.31
C VAL A 25 -4.03 1.20 1.25
N GLN A 26 -4.54 0.35 0.36
CA GLN A 26 -5.30 0.76 -0.82
C GLN A 26 -6.62 0.01 -0.91
N ILE A 27 -7.60 0.62 -1.59
CA ILE A 27 -8.83 -0.05 -2.00
C ILE A 27 -8.67 -0.49 -3.46
N ILE A 28 -9.07 -1.71 -3.74
CA ILE A 28 -9.06 -2.36 -5.05
C ILE A 28 -10.53 -2.63 -5.41
N HIS A 29 -10.90 -2.30 -6.65
CA HIS A 29 -12.25 -2.47 -7.22
C HIS A 29 -13.43 -2.09 -6.28
N PRO A 30 -13.45 -0.86 -5.71
CA PRO A 30 -14.47 -0.44 -4.74
C PRO A 30 -15.90 -0.58 -5.30
N GLY A 31 -16.84 -1.04 -4.46
CA GLY A 31 -18.25 -1.19 -4.85
C GLY A 31 -18.58 -2.34 -5.81
N THR A 32 -17.62 -3.24 -6.06
CA THR A 32 -17.82 -4.43 -6.89
C THR A 32 -17.77 -5.71 -6.04
N ASP A 33 -18.20 -6.83 -6.60
CA ASP A 33 -18.08 -8.15 -5.95
C ASP A 33 -16.60 -8.59 -5.77
N ASP A 34 -15.68 -8.03 -6.57
CA ASP A 34 -14.23 -8.21 -6.48
C ASP A 34 -13.53 -7.16 -5.60
N ALA A 35 -14.28 -6.41 -4.79
CA ALA A 35 -13.73 -5.38 -3.91
C ALA A 35 -12.76 -5.98 -2.88
N ALA A 36 -11.62 -5.31 -2.68
CA ALA A 36 -10.66 -5.70 -1.66
C ALA A 36 -9.96 -4.49 -1.03
N VAL A 37 -9.53 -4.62 0.22
CA VAL A 37 -8.55 -3.72 0.83
C VAL A 37 -7.21 -4.43 0.90
N SER A 38 -6.21 -3.92 0.18
CA SER A 38 -4.85 -4.43 0.28
C SER A 38 -4.09 -3.70 1.39
N VAL A 39 -3.51 -4.45 2.32
CA VAL A 39 -2.65 -3.96 3.41
C VAL A 39 -1.25 -4.51 3.21
N ARG A 40 -0.30 -3.63 2.88
CA ARG A 40 1.12 -3.94 2.77
C ARG A 40 1.86 -3.49 4.01
N ILE A 41 2.66 -4.40 4.59
CA ILE A 41 3.57 -4.11 5.71
C ILE A 41 4.92 -4.75 5.39
N GLY A 42 5.87 -3.92 4.94
CA GLY A 42 7.18 -4.35 4.43
C GLY A 42 7.04 -5.28 3.23
N LYS A 43 7.25 -6.58 3.48
CA LYS A 43 7.15 -7.68 2.50
C LYS A 43 5.89 -8.54 2.64
N VAL A 44 5.02 -8.21 3.59
CA VAL A 44 3.70 -8.84 3.75
C VAL A 44 2.68 -8.03 2.97
N LEU A 45 1.81 -8.71 2.23
CA LEU A 45 0.66 -8.17 1.53
C LEU A 45 -0.57 -9.01 1.88
N LEU A 46 -1.56 -8.38 2.49
CA LEU A 46 -2.85 -8.99 2.83
C LEU A 46 -3.94 -8.37 1.98
N TYR A 47 -4.73 -9.21 1.30
CA TYR A 47 -5.96 -8.78 0.66
C TYR A 47 -7.14 -9.15 1.56
N ILE A 48 -7.91 -8.16 1.96
CA ILE A 48 -9.07 -8.30 2.83
C ILE A 48 -10.32 -8.08 2.00
N HIS A 49 -11.17 -9.10 1.87
CA HIS A 49 -12.32 -9.09 0.94
C HIS A 49 -13.67 -8.82 1.63
N GLU A 50 -13.69 -8.49 2.93
CA GLU A 50 -14.91 -8.17 3.67
C GLU A 50 -14.65 -7.14 4.78
N GLU A 51 -15.62 -6.27 5.05
CA GLU A 51 -15.51 -5.27 6.13
C GLU A 51 -15.34 -5.92 7.52
N ARG A 52 -16.12 -6.96 7.81
CA ARG A 52 -16.03 -7.71 9.09
C ARG A 52 -14.64 -8.33 9.31
N THR A 53 -13.92 -8.71 8.26
CA THR A 53 -12.56 -9.22 8.36
C THR A 53 -11.58 -8.11 8.72
N ALA A 54 -11.72 -6.91 8.13
CA ALA A 54 -10.90 -5.75 8.47
C ALA A 54 -11.16 -5.29 9.92
N GLU A 55 -12.42 -5.29 10.36
CA GLU A 55 -12.78 -4.98 11.74
C GLU A 55 -12.20 -6.00 12.73
N HIS A 56 -12.30 -7.30 12.43
CA HIS A 56 -11.74 -8.39 13.23
C HIS A 56 -10.23 -8.27 13.38
N PHE A 57 -9.51 -8.02 12.29
CA PHE A 57 -8.06 -7.80 12.32
C PHE A 57 -7.66 -6.59 13.15
N HIS A 58 -8.36 -5.47 13.01
CA HIS A 58 -8.11 -4.29 13.82
C HIS A 58 -8.34 -4.54 15.33
N LYS A 59 -9.43 -5.21 15.71
CA LYS A 59 -9.70 -5.60 17.11
C LYS A 59 -8.60 -6.47 17.70
N VAL A 60 -7.99 -7.36 16.92
CA VAL A 60 -6.86 -8.20 17.36
C VAL A 60 -5.61 -7.36 17.65
N TRP A 61 -5.36 -6.28 16.89
CA TRP A 61 -4.28 -5.33 17.21
C TRP A 61 -4.60 -4.46 18.42
N GLU A 62 -5.85 -4.01 18.59
CA GLU A 62 -6.27 -3.28 19.81
C GLU A 62 -6.09 -4.14 21.06
N GLN A 63 -6.54 -5.41 21.03
CA GLN A 63 -6.36 -6.39 22.11
C GLN A 63 -4.89 -6.73 22.41
N ALA A 64 -3.97 -6.42 21.50
CA ALA A 64 -2.55 -6.68 21.66
C ALA A 64 -1.78 -5.51 22.31
N GLN A 65 -2.42 -4.36 22.56
CA GLN A 65 -1.78 -3.15 23.10
C GLN A 65 -1.07 -3.38 24.44
N ASP A 66 -1.76 -3.95 25.43
CA ASP A 66 -1.18 -4.22 26.77
C ASP A 66 0.08 -5.09 26.70
N ALA A 67 0.12 -6.02 25.74
CA ALA A 67 1.28 -6.88 25.50
C ALA A 67 2.38 -6.19 24.66
N ALA A 68 2.04 -5.16 23.90
CA ALA A 68 2.96 -4.33 23.13
C ALA A 68 3.67 -3.29 23.99
N ASP A 69 3.02 -2.77 25.03
CA ASP A 69 3.63 -1.84 26.00
C ASP A 69 4.81 -2.48 26.75
N MET A 70 4.81 -3.81 26.87
CA MET A 70 5.91 -4.62 27.42
C MET A 70 7.08 -4.84 26.44
N LEU A 71 6.97 -4.40 25.19
CA LEU A 71 8.08 -4.41 24.22
C LEU A 71 9.03 -3.23 24.48
N PRO A 72 10.33 -3.35 24.12
CA PRO A 72 11.23 -2.21 24.16
C PRO A 72 10.77 -1.12 23.19
N GLY A 73 11.05 0.14 23.52
CA GLY A 73 10.75 1.27 22.62
C GLY A 73 11.45 1.17 21.26
N SER A 74 12.65 0.55 21.19
CA SER A 74 13.34 0.24 19.93
C SER A 74 14.04 -1.13 19.99
N GLY A 75 14.04 -1.85 18.86
CA GLY A 75 14.63 -3.16 18.72
C GLY A 75 15.94 -3.17 17.93
N ASP A 76 16.67 -4.28 18.02
CA ASP A 76 17.90 -4.50 17.26
C ASP A 76 17.57 -5.01 15.84
N PHE A 77 17.78 -4.18 14.82
CA PHE A 77 17.55 -4.50 13.41
C PHE A 77 18.31 -5.75 12.92
N ARG A 78 19.36 -6.20 13.61
CA ARG A 78 20.05 -7.47 13.30
C ARG A 78 19.14 -8.69 13.48
N MET A 79 18.07 -8.58 14.27
CA MET A 79 17.10 -9.67 14.51
C MET A 79 16.18 -9.98 13.32
N VAL A 80 16.05 -9.05 12.38
CA VAL A 80 15.25 -9.18 11.15
C VAL A 80 16.10 -9.27 9.88
N ARG A 81 17.43 -9.29 10.02
CA ARG A 81 18.33 -9.34 8.86
C ARG A 81 18.21 -10.70 8.18
N ALA A 82 17.90 -10.69 6.88
CA ALA A 82 17.90 -11.88 6.04
C ALA A 82 19.25 -12.62 6.13
N LEU A 83 19.21 -13.95 6.16
CA LEU A 83 20.41 -14.78 6.16
C LEU A 83 21.13 -14.66 4.82
N ARG A 84 22.46 -14.57 4.84
CA ARG A 84 23.25 -14.36 3.63
C ARG A 84 23.05 -15.53 2.65
N GLY A 85 22.58 -15.23 1.44
CA GLY A 85 22.24 -16.23 0.43
C GLY A 85 20.81 -16.76 0.48
N MET A 86 19.99 -16.36 1.46
CA MET A 86 18.57 -16.69 1.53
C MET A 86 17.74 -15.39 1.61
N PRO A 87 17.17 -14.91 0.49
CA PRO A 87 16.25 -13.78 0.54
C PRO A 87 15.02 -14.15 1.38
N GLU A 88 14.67 -13.28 2.32
CA GLU A 88 13.45 -13.44 3.11
C GLU A 88 12.22 -13.32 2.19
N PRO A 89 11.30 -14.30 2.21
CA PRO A 89 10.20 -14.41 1.26
C PRO A 89 9.20 -13.26 1.39
N ALA A 90 8.66 -12.82 0.26
CA ALA A 90 7.43 -12.01 0.25
C ALA A 90 6.24 -12.91 0.61
N ILE A 91 5.33 -12.39 1.43
CA ILE A 91 4.17 -13.12 1.94
C ILE A 91 2.92 -12.45 1.36
N ALA A 92 2.19 -13.16 0.51
CA ALA A 92 0.87 -12.73 0.04
C ALA A 92 -0.21 -13.66 0.63
N ALA A 93 -1.29 -13.09 1.18
CA ALA A 93 -2.41 -13.88 1.68
C ALA A 93 -3.76 -13.18 1.44
N ASN A 94 -4.78 -13.97 1.14
CA ASN A 94 -6.18 -13.55 1.10
C ASN A 94 -6.84 -13.82 2.45
N ALA A 95 -7.66 -12.89 2.93
CA ALA A 95 -8.43 -12.97 4.15
C ALA A 95 -9.92 -12.74 3.83
N ILE A 96 -10.74 -13.73 4.19
CA ILE A 96 -12.19 -13.79 3.99
C ILE A 96 -12.80 -14.36 5.26
N GLY A 97 -13.96 -13.86 5.70
CA GLY A 97 -14.65 -14.32 6.90
C GLY A 97 -13.94 -13.88 8.19
N LEU A 98 -13.91 -14.77 9.18
CA LEU A 98 -13.25 -14.56 10.46
C LEU A 98 -12.13 -15.60 10.62
N PRO A 99 -11.00 -15.46 9.90
CA PRO A 99 -9.90 -16.39 10.00
C PRO A 99 -9.32 -16.38 11.43
N ALA A 100 -8.80 -17.54 11.86
CA ALA A 100 -8.30 -17.71 13.22
C ALA A 100 -7.18 -16.71 13.55
N CYS A 101 -7.38 -15.92 14.60
CA CYS A 101 -6.41 -14.93 15.08
C CYS A 101 -5.96 -15.29 16.49
N ALA A 102 -4.71 -14.96 16.82
CA ALA A 102 -4.13 -15.19 18.14
C ALA A 102 -3.07 -14.13 18.46
N VAL A 103 -2.97 -13.77 19.74
CA VAL A 103 -1.92 -12.91 20.27
C VAL A 103 -1.10 -13.73 21.27
N THR A 104 0.22 -13.66 21.19
CA THR A 104 1.12 -14.41 22.10
C THR A 104 2.38 -13.62 22.37
N ALA A 105 2.57 -13.19 23.62
CA ALA A 105 3.85 -12.66 24.09
C ALA A 105 4.86 -13.80 24.30
N GLY A 106 6.12 -13.57 23.95
CA GLY A 106 7.20 -14.55 24.06
C GLY A 106 8.57 -13.92 24.26
N LYS A 107 9.59 -14.77 24.39
CA LYS A 107 11.00 -14.36 24.45
C LYS A 107 11.83 -15.29 23.56
N THR A 108 12.80 -14.76 22.82
CA THR A 108 13.74 -15.62 22.08
C THR A 108 14.73 -16.28 23.03
N LYS A 109 15.14 -17.51 22.68
CA LYS A 109 16.29 -18.17 23.29
C LYS A 109 17.56 -17.33 23.07
N GLY A 110 18.42 -17.25 24.08
CA GLY A 110 19.63 -16.43 24.10
C GLY A 110 19.75 -15.67 25.43
N ASP A 111 20.92 -15.08 25.66
CA ASP A 111 21.24 -14.29 26.86
C ASP A 111 21.74 -12.89 26.43
N PRO A 112 21.08 -11.78 26.84
CA PRO A 112 19.80 -11.74 27.54
C PRO A 112 18.63 -12.18 26.62
N PRO A 113 17.57 -12.81 27.17
CA PRO A 113 16.39 -13.21 26.40
C PRO A 113 15.58 -11.99 25.95
N ARG A 114 15.40 -11.84 24.64
CA ARG A 114 14.75 -10.67 24.03
C ARG A 114 13.25 -10.92 23.84
N PRO A 115 12.36 -10.02 24.30
CA PRO A 115 10.92 -10.19 24.13
C PRO A 115 10.48 -10.10 22.66
N PHE A 116 9.29 -10.61 22.40
CA PHE A 116 8.54 -10.36 21.17
C PHE A 116 7.04 -10.55 21.42
N LEU A 117 6.24 -9.96 20.55
CA LEU A 117 4.81 -10.14 20.48
C LEU A 117 4.48 -10.80 19.14
N ARG A 118 3.81 -11.94 19.16
CA ARG A 118 3.31 -12.60 17.94
C ARG A 118 1.84 -12.28 17.78
N VAL A 119 1.49 -11.59 16.71
CA VAL A 119 0.11 -11.36 16.27
C VAL A 119 -0.15 -12.21 15.03
N GLN A 120 -0.95 -13.26 15.18
CA GLN A 120 -1.36 -14.14 14.09
C GLN A 120 -2.71 -13.69 13.53
N LEU A 121 -2.76 -13.52 12.21
CA LEU A 121 -3.96 -13.24 11.43
C LEU A 121 -4.11 -14.33 10.36
N GLY A 122 -4.92 -15.37 10.66
CA GLY A 122 -5.08 -16.53 9.81
C GLY A 122 -3.78 -17.31 9.60
N ARG A 123 -3.25 -17.29 8.37
CA ARG A 123 -2.02 -17.98 7.96
C ARG A 123 -0.76 -17.12 8.05
N VAL A 124 -0.88 -15.85 8.45
CA VAL A 124 0.25 -14.92 8.58
C VAL A 124 0.46 -14.57 10.05
N ALA A 125 1.71 -14.60 10.51
CA ALA A 125 2.09 -14.18 11.85
C ALA A 125 3.12 -13.05 11.80
N PHE A 126 2.82 -11.95 12.49
CA PHE A 126 3.73 -10.83 12.71
C PHE A 126 4.45 -11.03 14.04
N GLU A 127 5.76 -11.23 14.00
CA GLU A 127 6.63 -11.35 15.17
C GLU A 127 7.28 -9.99 15.44
N VAL A 128 6.57 -9.16 16.19
CA VAL A 128 6.88 -7.77 16.51
C VAL A 128 7.89 -7.69 17.64
N ARG A 129 8.92 -6.84 17.49
CA ARG A 129 10.06 -6.76 18.43
C ARG A 129 10.15 -5.47 19.23
N ASP A 130 9.47 -4.41 18.80
CA ASP A 130 9.45 -3.11 19.47
C ASP A 130 8.13 -2.37 19.25
N GLN A 131 7.94 -1.30 20.02
CA GLN A 131 6.74 -0.47 19.98
C GLN A 131 6.55 0.26 18.63
N PHE A 132 7.64 0.65 17.94
CA PHE A 132 7.52 1.30 16.62
C PHE A 132 6.94 0.36 15.56
N ALA A 133 7.42 -0.89 15.52
CA ALA A 133 6.87 -1.92 14.65
C ALA A 133 5.41 -2.21 14.97
N PHE A 134 5.07 -2.30 16.27
CA PHE A 134 3.68 -2.49 16.70
C PHE A 134 2.76 -1.36 16.24
N ASN A 135 3.09 -0.11 16.60
CA ASN A 135 2.28 1.07 16.30
C ASN A 135 2.07 1.24 14.79
N THR A 136 3.11 0.97 13.99
CA THR A 136 3.00 1.01 12.52
C THR A 136 1.98 -0.01 12.00
N CYS A 137 1.97 -1.24 12.54
CA CYS A 137 0.99 -2.25 12.17
C CYS A 137 -0.41 -1.89 12.65
N ALA A 138 -0.57 -1.54 13.93
CA ALA A 138 -1.85 -1.19 14.54
C ALA A 138 -2.53 -0.02 13.79
N HIS A 139 -1.78 1.04 13.45
CA HIS A 139 -2.28 2.13 12.62
C HIS A 139 -2.67 1.68 11.21
N SER A 140 -1.90 0.78 10.58
CA SER A 140 -2.21 0.25 9.25
C SER A 140 -3.53 -0.53 9.23
N PHE A 141 -3.78 -1.37 10.24
CA PHE A 141 -5.05 -2.10 10.34
C PHE A 141 -6.23 -1.22 10.77
N ALA A 142 -6.00 -0.21 11.64
CA ALA A 142 -7.01 0.80 11.95
C ALA A 142 -7.40 1.62 10.72
N TYR A 143 -6.45 1.94 9.84
CA TYR A 143 -6.71 2.59 8.56
C TYR A 143 -7.37 1.64 7.54
N ALA A 144 -6.94 0.38 7.48
CA ALA A 144 -7.57 -0.65 6.65
C ALA A 144 -9.06 -0.85 6.98
N ARG A 145 -9.44 -0.85 8.28
CA ARG A 145 -10.85 -0.84 8.72
C ARG A 145 -11.62 0.36 8.15
N LYS A 146 -11.04 1.57 8.23
CA LYS A 146 -11.64 2.80 7.69
C LYS A 146 -11.78 2.77 6.16
N GLN A 147 -10.91 2.06 5.45
CA GLN A 147 -11.01 1.88 4.00
C GLN A 147 -12.00 0.77 3.64
N ALA A 148 -12.09 -0.29 4.42
CA ALA A 148 -13.05 -1.38 4.22
C ALA A 148 -14.50 -0.88 4.30
N ALA A 149 -14.82 -0.05 5.28
CA ALA A 149 -16.12 0.61 5.42
C ALA A 149 -16.50 1.53 4.23
N LYS A 150 -15.55 1.88 3.35
CA LYS A 150 -15.80 2.60 2.08
C LYS A 150 -15.83 1.67 0.87
N ALA A 151 -15.04 0.60 0.90
CA ALA A 151 -14.92 -0.37 -0.19
C ALA A 151 -16.18 -1.23 -0.35
N PHE A 152 -16.75 -1.68 0.78
CA PHE A 152 -17.80 -2.71 0.86
C PHE A 152 -19.21 -2.13 1.06
N VAL A 153 -19.52 -1.00 0.40
CA VAL A 153 -20.88 -0.42 0.42
C VAL A 153 -21.79 -1.24 -0.49
N GLU A 154 -23.02 -1.52 -0.02
CA GLU A 154 -24.03 -2.25 -0.79
C GLU A 154 -24.23 -1.66 -2.21
N PRO A 155 -24.26 -2.49 -3.26
CA PRO A 155 -24.57 -2.05 -4.62
C PRO A 155 -25.87 -1.25 -4.66
N GLY A 156 -25.81 -0.02 -5.19
CA GLY A 156 -26.93 0.92 -5.21
C GLY A 156 -27.02 1.91 -4.04
N ARG A 157 -26.22 1.77 -2.97
CA ARG A 157 -26.03 2.81 -1.93
C ARG A 157 -24.84 3.72 -2.17
N GLN A 158 -23.98 3.39 -3.14
CA GLN A 158 -22.91 4.29 -3.56
C GLN A 158 -23.47 5.46 -4.35
N LEU A 159 -23.61 6.60 -3.65
CA LEU A 159 -23.60 7.92 -4.25
C LEU A 159 -22.34 8.05 -5.12
N ILE A 160 -22.54 8.08 -6.45
CA ILE A 160 -21.48 8.24 -7.44
C ILE A 160 -20.91 9.65 -7.30
N VAL A 161 -19.95 9.82 -6.41
CA VAL A 161 -19.31 11.11 -6.09
C VAL A 161 -17.80 10.93 -6.18
N HIS A 162 -17.34 10.75 -7.42
CA HIS A 162 -16.14 11.34 -8.05
C HIS A 162 -15.55 10.46 -9.18
N GLY A 163 -15.53 9.13 -9.04
CA GLY A 163 -14.81 8.27 -10.00
C GLY A 163 -15.49 8.06 -11.36
N ALA A 164 -16.80 7.78 -11.41
CA ALA A 164 -17.44 7.36 -12.67
C ALA A 164 -17.60 8.49 -13.70
N PHE A 165 -17.52 9.76 -13.29
CA PHE A 165 -17.64 10.90 -14.21
C PHE A 165 -16.35 11.11 -15.02
N GLU A 166 -15.18 10.89 -14.41
CA GLU A 166 -13.88 10.93 -15.11
C GLU A 166 -13.72 9.72 -16.03
N VAL A 167 -13.99 8.50 -15.53
CA VAL A 167 -13.85 7.27 -16.33
C VAL A 167 -14.87 7.18 -17.48
N ALA A 168 -16.09 7.70 -17.31
CA ALA A 168 -17.03 7.83 -18.42
C ALA A 168 -16.66 8.99 -19.37
N GLY A 169 -16.04 10.07 -18.86
CA GLY A 169 -15.50 11.16 -19.68
C GLY A 169 -14.51 10.63 -20.72
N ASP A 170 -13.45 9.96 -20.26
CA ASP A 170 -12.42 9.37 -21.14
C ASP A 170 -12.99 8.30 -22.10
N ALA A 171 -14.00 7.53 -21.67
CA ALA A 171 -14.57 6.45 -22.47
C ALA A 171 -15.55 6.93 -23.58
N PHE A 172 -16.23 8.06 -23.39
CA PHE A 172 -17.19 8.61 -24.36
C PHE A 172 -16.65 9.83 -25.13
N PHE A 173 -15.67 10.53 -24.59
CA PHE A 173 -15.01 11.67 -25.21
C PHE A 173 -13.48 11.57 -25.05
N PRO A 174 -12.82 10.56 -25.68
CA PRO A 174 -11.37 10.59 -25.78
C PRO A 174 -10.96 11.89 -26.51
N ASP A 175 -10.06 12.65 -25.90
CA ASP A 175 -9.54 13.90 -26.45
C ASP A 175 -9.05 13.65 -27.88
N SER A 176 -9.77 14.24 -28.83
CA SER A 176 -9.58 13.92 -30.24
C SER A 176 -8.36 14.65 -30.78
N ASP A 177 -7.24 13.92 -30.91
CA ASP A 177 -6.08 14.34 -31.69
C ASP A 177 -6.50 14.65 -33.13
N VAL A 178 -6.82 15.92 -33.40
CA VAL A 178 -7.15 16.43 -34.73
C VAL A 178 -6.39 17.73 -34.95
N GLU A 179 -5.75 17.79 -36.13
CA GLU A 179 -4.78 18.80 -36.56
C GLU A 179 -3.38 18.66 -35.91
N GLN A 180 -2.28 18.49 -36.64
CA GLN A 180 -2.00 18.94 -38.00
C GLN A 180 -1.13 17.94 -38.80
N PHE A 181 -1.73 17.25 -39.78
CA PHE A 181 -0.99 16.70 -40.92
C PHE A 181 -1.44 17.39 -42.23
N HIS A 182 -0.52 18.15 -42.81
CA HIS A 182 -0.44 18.70 -44.16
C HIS A 182 -1.72 19.03 -44.97
N ARG A 183 -1.80 20.28 -45.45
CA ARG A 183 -2.36 20.61 -46.77
C ARG A 183 -1.28 21.20 -47.70
N PRO A 184 -1.20 20.76 -48.96
CA PRO A 184 -0.34 21.35 -49.99
C PRO A 184 -1.09 22.42 -50.82
N GLY A 185 -0.33 23.19 -51.61
CA GLY A 185 -0.88 24.08 -52.65
C GLY A 185 -1.15 25.51 -52.16
N GLY A 186 -0.49 26.48 -52.78
CA GLY A 186 -0.55 27.88 -52.35
C GLY A 186 -1.37 28.79 -53.26
N VAL A 187 -1.67 29.99 -52.75
CA VAL A 187 -1.98 31.18 -53.56
C VAL A 187 -1.08 32.32 -53.06
N ARG A 188 -0.48 33.05 -54.00
CA ARG A 188 0.54 34.09 -53.78
C ARG A 188 -0.06 35.43 -54.18
N MET A 189 -0.01 36.46 -53.32
CA MET A 189 -0.17 37.90 -53.66
C MET A 189 0.31 38.77 -52.46
N PRO A 190 0.54 40.10 -52.60
CA PRO A 190 1.79 40.73 -52.14
C PRO A 190 1.62 41.73 -50.98
N PRO A 191 2.73 42.26 -50.40
CA PRO A 191 2.69 43.11 -49.22
C PRO A 191 2.61 44.63 -49.55
N PRO A 192 2.06 45.44 -48.62
CA PRO A 192 2.28 46.89 -48.59
C PRO A 192 3.06 47.35 -47.33
N THR A 193 4.35 47.61 -47.53
CA THR A 193 5.04 48.90 -47.28
C THR A 193 4.93 49.64 -45.91
N GLN A 194 6.06 49.65 -45.16
CA GLN A 194 6.66 50.73 -44.33
C GLN A 194 5.86 51.35 -43.15
N ARG A 195 6.44 51.64 -41.97
CA ARG A 195 7.65 52.46 -41.70
C ARG A 195 8.46 51.97 -40.47
N ILE A 196 9.82 52.03 -40.48
CA ILE A 196 10.69 53.05 -39.82
C ILE A 196 10.17 53.43 -38.40
N GLU A 197 10.86 53.19 -37.28
CA GLU A 197 12.15 53.79 -36.84
C GLU A 197 12.84 52.93 -35.74
N THR A 198 14.07 52.42 -35.98
CA THR A 198 15.42 52.94 -35.60
C THR A 198 15.90 52.72 -34.16
N ASN A 199 17.11 52.14 -34.08
CA ASN A 199 18.10 52.23 -32.99
C ASN A 199 17.76 51.52 -31.65
N GLY A 200 18.72 50.95 -30.92
CA GLY A 200 20.19 51.05 -31.07
C GLY A 200 20.91 49.71 -31.08
N ALA A 201 22.10 49.71 -31.67
CA ALA A 201 23.03 48.59 -31.64
C ALA A 201 23.92 48.63 -30.39
N SER A 202 24.23 47.45 -29.80
CA SER A 202 25.56 47.14 -29.25
C SER A 202 25.77 45.62 -29.05
N ARG A 203 26.12 44.99 -30.16
CA ARG A 203 27.34 44.15 -30.33
C ARG A 203 28.49 44.61 -29.39
N VAL A 204 29.45 43.81 -28.87
CA VAL A 204 30.03 42.50 -29.29
C VAL A 204 30.53 41.69 -28.02
N PRO A 205 31.57 40.79 -27.98
CA PRO A 205 31.39 39.43 -27.40
C PRO A 205 32.47 39.02 -26.33
N GLY A 206 32.63 37.71 -26.10
CA GLY A 206 33.84 37.11 -25.52
C GLY A 206 33.52 36.09 -24.41
N ALA A 207 33.19 34.82 -24.70
CA ALA A 207 34.02 33.73 -25.25
C ALA A 207 34.91 33.03 -24.18
N PRO A 208 35.09 31.68 -24.25
CA PRO A 208 35.50 30.89 -23.09
C PRO A 208 37.01 30.60 -23.06
N VAL A 209 37.57 30.59 -21.85
CA VAL A 209 38.81 29.87 -21.47
C VAL A 209 38.59 29.33 -20.04
N ARG A 210 38.89 28.08 -19.70
CA ARG A 210 39.52 27.00 -20.50
C ARG A 210 38.66 25.74 -20.52
#